data_AF-A0A524PTC3-F1
#
_entry.id   AF-A0A524PTC3-F1
#
_cell.length_a   1.000
_cell.length_b   1.000
_cell.length_c   1.000
_cell.angle_alpha   90.00
_cell.angle_beta   90.00
_cell.angle_gamma   90.00
#
_symmetry.space_group_name_H-M   'P 1'
#
loop_
_entity.id
_entity.type
_entity.pdbx_description
1 polymer ?
#
loop_
_entity_poly.entity_id
_entity_poly.type
_entity_poly.pdbx_seq_one_letter_code
_entity_poly.pdbx_strand_id
1 'polypeptide(L)'
;MGLFTIDESKCTMDGICAAECPVRIITEPDDRRFPAPVENAEELCIECGHCVAVCPHEAFSHRALGPDECEPIRKDLEIHPDQAEQFLASRRSIRSYRDKPVERETIERLIGMCRNAPTGHNSRLTEWMVVRDAADVRRYAGMTVDWMRFMLKEHPAIVEGLHMDLVVKAWEEGADRVCRGAPHLIL
;
A
#
# COMPACT_ATOMS: atom_id res chain seq x y z
N MET A 1 6.71 18.77 22.74
CA MET A 1 5.34 18.20 22.81
C MET A 1 5.48 16.76 23.25
N GLY A 2 4.62 16.27 24.15
CA GLY A 2 4.55 14.85 24.44
C GLY A 2 4.10 14.05 23.21
N LEU A 3 4.18 12.73 23.29
CA LEU A 3 3.81 11.82 22.19
C LEU A 3 2.41 12.10 21.60
N PHE A 4 1.43 12.38 22.48
CA PHE A 4 0.07 12.73 22.11
C PHE A 4 -0.59 13.60 23.20
N THR A 5 -1.75 14.17 22.88
CA THR A 5 -2.61 14.94 23.77
C THR A 5 -4.07 14.50 23.63
N ILE A 6 -4.85 14.61 24.71
CA ILE A 6 -6.28 14.33 24.75
C ILE A 6 -7.05 15.62 25.00
N ASP A 7 -8.05 15.91 24.17
CA ASP A 7 -9.06 16.92 24.45
C ASP A 7 -10.07 16.37 25.46
N GLU A 8 -9.89 16.74 26.72
CA GLU A 8 -10.74 16.30 27.84
C GLU A 8 -12.20 16.73 27.71
N SER A 9 -12.50 17.76 26.88
CA SER A 9 -13.88 18.19 26.64
C SER A 9 -14.64 17.28 25.67
N LYS A 10 -13.91 16.51 24.87
CA LYS A 10 -14.46 15.58 23.87
C LYS A 10 -14.33 14.12 24.27
N CYS A 11 -13.29 13.76 25.02
CA CYS A 11 -13.01 12.37 25.36
C CYS A 11 -14.05 11.81 26.34
N THR A 12 -14.63 10.66 25.99
CA THR A 12 -15.61 9.93 26.82
C THR A 12 -15.01 8.78 27.62
N MET A 13 -13.68 8.59 27.53
CA MET A 13 -12.95 7.49 28.20
C MET A 13 -13.40 6.09 27.75
N ASP A 14 -13.77 5.94 26.46
CA ASP A 14 -14.24 4.68 25.86
C ASP A 14 -13.18 3.56 25.72
N GLY A 15 -11.89 3.91 25.81
CA GLY A 15 -10.77 2.97 25.72
C GLY A 15 -10.42 2.48 24.31
N ILE A 16 -11.11 2.92 23.26
CA ILE A 16 -10.89 2.42 21.89
C ILE A 16 -9.44 2.66 21.44
N CYS A 17 -8.88 3.85 21.72
CA CYS A 17 -7.50 4.17 21.37
C CYS A 17 -6.47 3.24 22.04
N ALA A 18 -6.75 2.75 23.26
CA ALA A 18 -5.86 1.83 23.98
C ALA A 18 -6.00 0.41 23.42
N ALA A 19 -7.23 -0.06 23.23
CA ALA A 19 -7.53 -1.39 22.70
C ALA A 19 -6.94 -1.61 21.30
N GLU A 20 -6.99 -0.58 20.46
CA GLU A 20 -6.55 -0.62 19.07
C GLU A 20 -5.04 -0.39 18.90
N CYS A 21 -4.33 0.06 19.94
CA CYS A 21 -2.89 0.33 19.85
C CYS A 21 -2.09 -0.99 19.76
N PRO A 22 -1.47 -1.32 18.61
CA PRO A 22 -0.83 -2.63 18.43
C PRO A 22 0.39 -2.84 19.33
N VAL A 23 1.07 -1.75 19.72
CA VAL A 23 2.24 -1.75 20.61
C VAL A 23 1.88 -1.43 22.07
N ARG A 24 0.59 -1.31 22.40
CA ARG A 24 0.05 -1.09 23.76
C ARG A 24 0.73 0.03 24.56
N ILE A 25 0.94 1.17 23.92
CA ILE A 25 1.62 2.34 24.53
C ILE A 25 0.68 3.32 25.26
N ILE A 26 -0.62 3.03 25.28
CA ILE A 26 -1.67 3.88 25.86
C ILE A 26 -2.30 3.11 27.03
N THR A 27 -2.42 3.75 28.18
CA THR A 27 -3.10 3.16 29.34
C THR A 27 -4.59 3.00 29.07
N GLU A 28 -5.18 1.90 29.54
CA GLU A 28 -6.64 1.76 29.59
C GLU A 28 -7.23 2.86 30.49
N PRO A 29 -8.18 3.67 29.99
CA PRO A 29 -8.85 4.66 30.80
C PRO A 29 -9.84 4.01 31.79
N ASP A 30 -10.25 4.76 32.79
CA ASP A 30 -11.38 4.44 33.67
C ASP A 30 -12.23 5.69 33.91
N ASP A 31 -13.32 5.58 34.68
CA ASP A 31 -14.26 6.68 34.97
C ASP A 31 -13.61 7.96 35.54
N ARG A 32 -12.34 7.93 35.92
CA ARG A 32 -11.60 9.04 36.55
C ARG A 32 -10.31 9.39 35.84
N ARG A 33 -9.90 8.66 34.81
CA ARG A 33 -8.56 8.79 34.20
C ARG A 33 -8.63 8.72 32.68
N PHE A 34 -8.19 9.81 32.06
CA PHE A 34 -7.98 9.86 30.61
C PHE A 34 -6.84 8.93 30.17
N PRO A 35 -6.83 8.50 28.90
CA PRO A 35 -5.71 7.77 28.32
C PRO A 35 -4.40 8.55 28.43
N ALA A 36 -3.35 7.88 28.88
CA ALA A 36 -2.01 8.44 29.07
C ALA A 36 -0.93 7.52 28.48
N PRO A 37 0.26 8.03 28.13
CA PRO A 37 1.35 7.19 27.68
C PRO A 37 1.87 6.29 28.81
N VAL A 38 2.17 5.03 28.50
CA VAL A 38 2.91 4.13 29.41
C VAL A 38 4.41 4.48 29.45
N GLU A 39 5.15 3.82 30.34
CA GLU A 39 6.63 3.93 30.34
C GLU A 39 7.22 3.47 28.99
N ASN A 40 8.16 4.25 28.44
CA ASN A 40 8.78 4.03 27.13
C ASN A 40 7.83 4.13 25.91
N ALA A 41 6.64 4.72 26.06
CA ALA A 41 5.71 4.91 24.95
C ALA A 41 6.34 5.59 23.72
N GLU A 42 7.21 6.59 23.92
CA GLU A 42 7.87 7.30 22.83
C GLU A 42 8.84 6.44 22.03
N GLU A 43 9.52 5.49 22.68
CA GLU A 43 10.47 4.58 22.05
C GLU A 43 9.77 3.45 21.28
N LEU A 44 8.61 3.04 21.78
CA LEU A 44 7.82 1.93 21.22
C LEU A 44 6.81 2.36 20.14
N CYS A 45 6.46 3.65 20.09
CA CYS A 45 5.48 4.15 19.14
C CYS A 45 5.97 3.96 17.69
N ILE A 46 5.13 3.35 16.85
CA ILE A 46 5.37 3.18 15.41
C ILE A 46 4.74 4.31 14.56
N GLU A 47 4.26 5.37 15.21
CA GLU A 47 3.65 6.56 14.58
C GLU A 47 2.54 6.23 13.57
N CYS A 48 1.76 5.17 13.81
CA CYS A 48 0.72 4.71 12.88
C CYS A 48 -0.51 5.62 12.79
N GLY A 49 -0.70 6.54 13.73
CA GLY A 49 -1.85 7.45 13.77
C GLY A 49 -3.19 6.77 14.08
N HIS A 50 -3.21 5.46 14.32
CA HIS A 50 -4.44 4.70 14.51
C HIS A 50 -5.24 5.18 15.73
N CYS A 51 -4.57 5.60 16.81
CA CYS A 51 -5.21 6.20 17.99
C CYS A 51 -6.03 7.48 17.68
N VAL A 52 -5.61 8.25 16.68
CA VAL A 52 -6.33 9.43 16.19
C VAL A 52 -7.50 8.98 15.32
N ALA A 53 -7.24 8.08 14.37
CA ALA A 53 -8.23 7.65 13.36
C ALA A 53 -9.42 6.88 13.96
N VAL A 54 -9.22 6.12 15.04
CA VAL A 54 -10.30 5.31 15.66
C VAL A 54 -11.13 6.08 16.69
N CYS A 55 -10.68 7.27 17.12
CA CYS A 55 -11.40 8.04 18.14
C CYS A 55 -12.69 8.61 17.55
N PRO A 56 -13.89 8.13 17.95
CA PRO A 56 -15.14 8.60 17.38
C PRO A 56 -15.51 10.03 17.82
N HIS A 57 -14.78 10.56 18.78
CA HIS A 57 -15.00 11.88 19.38
C HIS A 57 -13.96 12.92 18.94
N GLU A 58 -13.01 12.56 18.07
CA GLU A 58 -11.95 13.47 17.59
C GLU A 58 -11.17 14.12 18.77
N ALA A 59 -11.02 13.36 19.85
CA ALA A 59 -10.42 13.84 21.10
C ALA A 59 -8.92 13.57 21.17
N PHE A 60 -8.39 12.67 20.34
CA PHE A 60 -7.00 12.24 20.39
C PHE A 60 -6.17 12.98 19.34
N SER A 61 -5.06 13.59 19.72
CA SER A 61 -4.10 14.21 18.79
C SER A 61 -2.71 13.64 19.01
N HIS A 62 -2.11 13.03 17.98
CA HIS A 62 -0.73 12.54 18.02
C HIS A 62 0.21 13.64 17.49
N ARG A 63 1.46 13.70 17.98
CA ARG A 63 2.43 14.73 17.53
C ARG A 63 2.66 14.79 16.01
N ALA A 64 2.41 13.67 15.33
CA ALA A 64 2.60 13.50 13.89
C ALA A 64 1.29 13.53 13.09
N LEU A 65 0.12 13.57 13.76
CA LEU A 65 -1.18 13.54 13.11
C LEU A 65 -2.26 14.08 14.06
N GLY A 66 -2.92 15.17 13.66
CA GLY A 66 -4.13 15.69 14.30
C GLY A 66 -5.42 15.09 13.71
N PRO A 67 -6.55 15.20 14.41
CA PRO A 67 -7.85 14.75 13.90
C PRO A 67 -8.26 15.46 12.60
N ASP A 68 -7.97 16.75 12.48
CA ASP A 68 -8.30 17.56 11.28
C ASP A 68 -7.45 17.19 10.04
N GLU A 69 -6.40 16.40 10.21
CA GLU A 69 -5.53 15.92 9.13
C GLU A 69 -5.95 14.54 8.60
N CYS A 70 -6.93 13.89 9.25
CA CYS A 70 -7.50 12.62 8.81
C CYS A 70 -8.53 12.86 7.70
N GLU A 71 -8.37 12.20 6.56
CA GLU A 71 -9.39 12.24 5.50
C GLU A 71 -10.70 11.60 6.01
N PRO A 72 -11.85 12.29 5.91
CA PRO A 72 -13.11 11.76 6.40
C PRO A 72 -13.58 10.56 5.57
N ILE A 73 -14.02 9.51 6.27
CA ILE A 73 -14.63 8.35 5.62
C ILE A 73 -16.05 8.69 5.19
N ARG A 74 -16.25 8.80 3.88
CA ARG A 74 -17.55 9.06 3.24
C ARG A 74 -18.45 7.83 3.28
N LYS A 75 -19.48 7.86 4.13
CA LYS A 75 -20.44 6.75 4.31
C LYS A 75 -21.25 6.43 3.06
N ASP A 76 -21.51 7.42 2.20
CA ASP A 76 -22.16 7.22 0.91
C ASP A 76 -21.30 6.45 -0.12
N LEU A 77 -20.00 6.28 0.15
CA LEU A 77 -19.08 5.49 -0.67
C LEU A 77 -18.77 4.10 -0.09
N GLU A 78 -19.45 3.69 0.99
CA GLU A 78 -19.20 2.40 1.61
C GLU A 78 -19.50 1.25 0.62
N ILE A 79 -18.55 0.32 0.49
CA ILE A 79 -18.69 -0.83 -0.40
C ILE A 79 -19.47 -1.91 0.34
N HIS A 80 -20.67 -2.25 -0.16
CA HIS A 80 -21.46 -3.36 0.38
C HIS A 80 -20.87 -4.72 -0.01
N PRO A 81 -21.16 -5.81 0.75
CA PRO A 81 -20.62 -7.14 0.49
C PRO A 81 -20.72 -7.58 -0.98
N ASP A 82 -21.90 -7.45 -1.60
CA ASP A 82 -22.11 -7.84 -3.00
C ASP A 82 -21.24 -7.03 -3.99
N GLN A 83 -20.99 -5.75 -3.69
CA GLN A 83 -20.12 -4.90 -4.50
C GLN A 83 -18.65 -5.31 -4.34
N ALA A 84 -18.23 -5.68 -3.13
CA ALA A 84 -16.89 -6.16 -2.85
C ALA A 84 -16.64 -7.51 -3.55
N GLU A 85 -17.60 -8.44 -3.47
CA GLU A 85 -17.54 -9.73 -4.18
C GLU A 85 -17.43 -9.53 -5.69
N GLN A 86 -18.28 -8.69 -6.28
CA GLN A 86 -18.24 -8.38 -7.70
C GLN A 86 -16.91 -7.73 -8.11
N PHE A 87 -16.36 -6.81 -7.31
CA PHE A 87 -15.06 -6.19 -7.57
C PHE A 87 -13.94 -7.24 -7.57
N LEU A 88 -13.88 -8.09 -6.55
CA LEU A 88 -12.86 -9.13 -6.42
C LEU A 88 -12.97 -10.17 -7.54
N ALA A 89 -14.18 -10.58 -7.92
CA ALA A 89 -14.42 -11.55 -8.99
C ALA A 89 -14.12 -10.99 -10.39
N SER A 90 -14.45 -9.71 -10.63
CA SER A 90 -14.27 -9.07 -11.95
C SER A 90 -12.84 -8.60 -12.22
N ARG A 91 -12.02 -8.40 -11.18
CA ARG A 91 -10.63 -7.98 -11.33
C ARG A 91 -9.79 -9.09 -11.97
N ARG A 92 -9.36 -8.88 -13.22
CA ARG A 92 -8.51 -9.82 -13.96
C ARG A 92 -7.21 -9.15 -14.42
N SER A 93 -6.15 -9.95 -14.55
CA SER A 93 -4.91 -9.49 -15.19
C SER A 93 -5.15 -9.21 -16.67
N ILE A 94 -5.06 -7.93 -17.05
CA ILE A 94 -5.09 -7.50 -18.45
C ILE A 94 -3.73 -7.75 -19.08
N ARG A 95 -3.73 -8.31 -20.30
CA ARG A 95 -2.52 -8.75 -21.01
C ARG A 95 -2.49 -8.33 -22.47
N SER A 96 -3.37 -7.40 -22.83
CA SER A 96 -3.51 -6.80 -24.15
C SER A 96 -3.80 -5.33 -23.94
N TYR A 97 -2.87 -4.47 -24.34
CA TYR A 97 -2.91 -3.04 -24.09
C TYR A 97 -3.18 -2.29 -25.39
N ARG A 98 -3.83 -1.13 -25.26
CA ARG A 98 -3.90 -0.16 -26.36
C ARG A 98 -2.56 0.57 -26.43
N ASP A 99 -2.15 0.94 -27.63
CA ASP A 99 -1.04 1.87 -27.85
C ASP A 99 -1.48 3.30 -27.53
N LYS A 100 -1.74 3.54 -26.24
CA LYS A 100 -2.20 4.82 -25.71
C LYS A 100 -1.58 5.02 -24.32
N PRO A 101 -0.78 6.08 -24.11
CA PRO A 101 -0.28 6.41 -22.79
C PRO A 101 -1.42 6.83 -21.86
N VAL A 102 -1.29 6.46 -20.59
CA VAL A 102 -2.10 6.99 -19.48
C VAL A 102 -1.52 8.33 -19.01
N GLU A 103 -2.39 9.28 -18.69
CA GLU A 103 -2.01 10.60 -18.16
C GLU A 103 -1.25 10.49 -16.84
N ARG A 104 -0.26 11.37 -16.66
CA ARG A 104 0.58 11.41 -15.46
C ARG A 104 -0.25 11.54 -14.18
N GLU A 105 -1.19 12.47 -14.17
CA GLU A 105 -2.06 12.74 -13.01
C GLU A 105 -2.88 11.50 -12.61
N THR A 106 -3.31 10.71 -13.59
CA THR A 106 -4.03 9.45 -13.32
C THR A 106 -3.14 8.44 -12.61
N ILE A 107 -1.87 8.31 -13.04
CA ILE A 107 -0.91 7.42 -12.38
C ILE A 107 -0.60 7.91 -10.96
N GLU A 108 -0.35 9.20 -10.78
CA GLU A 108 -0.08 9.81 -9.47
C GLU A 108 -1.27 9.62 -8.52
N ARG A 109 -2.51 9.78 -9.01
CA ARG A 109 -3.72 9.50 -8.24
C ARG A 109 -3.83 8.03 -7.82
N LEU A 110 -3.54 7.09 -8.74
CA LEU A 110 -3.54 5.66 -8.44
C LEU A 110 -2.53 5.30 -7.35
N ILE A 111 -1.29 5.79 -7.47
CA ILE A 111 -0.25 5.60 -6.46
C ILE A 111 -0.66 6.25 -5.14
N GLY A 112 -1.22 7.47 -5.18
CA GLY A 112 -1.76 8.16 -4.02
C GLY A 112 -2.78 7.33 -3.26
N MET A 113 -3.69 6.65 -3.95
CA MET A 113 -4.64 5.71 -3.33
C MET A 113 -3.93 4.50 -2.72
N CYS A 114 -2.93 3.93 -3.40
CA CYS A 114 -2.17 2.79 -2.89
C CYS A 114 -1.38 3.11 -1.61
N ARG A 115 -1.03 4.38 -1.35
CA ARG A 115 -0.34 4.80 -0.11
C ARG A 115 -1.16 4.61 1.17
N ASN A 116 -2.47 4.36 1.04
CA ASN A 116 -3.36 4.03 2.15
C ASN A 116 -3.38 2.52 2.47
N ALA A 117 -2.68 1.69 1.67
CA ALA A 117 -2.54 0.28 2.00
C ALA A 117 -1.73 0.11 3.29
N PRO A 118 -2.15 -0.80 4.20
CA PRO A 118 -1.45 -1.02 5.46
C PRO A 118 -0.06 -1.63 5.22
N THR A 119 0.90 -1.25 6.05
CA THR A 119 2.25 -1.83 6.07
C THR A 119 2.59 -2.29 7.49
N GLY A 120 3.42 -3.33 7.61
CA GLY A 120 3.91 -3.78 8.90
C GLY A 120 4.65 -2.65 9.63
N HIS A 121 4.33 -2.47 10.91
CA HIS A 121 4.92 -1.44 11.78
C HIS A 121 4.80 0.00 11.24
N ASN A 122 3.81 0.29 10.37
CA ASN A 122 3.70 1.59 9.69
C ASN A 122 5.02 2.04 9.04
N SER A 123 5.84 1.09 8.59
CA SER A 123 7.17 1.35 8.04
C SER A 123 7.11 2.13 6.73
N ARG A 124 6.03 1.98 5.95
CA ARG A 124 5.76 2.72 4.71
C ARG A 124 6.96 2.77 3.75
N LEU A 125 7.75 1.70 3.70
CA LEU A 125 9.00 1.59 2.92
C LEU A 125 8.76 1.37 1.41
N THR A 126 7.51 1.34 0.96
CA THR A 126 7.20 1.15 -0.45
C THR A 126 7.53 2.40 -1.25
N GLU A 127 8.55 2.30 -2.08
CA GLU A 127 8.88 3.27 -3.11
C GLU A 127 8.29 2.84 -4.46
N TRP A 128 8.10 3.80 -5.36
CA TRP A 128 7.51 3.55 -6.67
C TRP A 128 8.38 4.18 -7.76
N MET A 129 8.83 3.37 -8.72
CA MET A 129 9.47 3.84 -9.94
C MET A 129 8.50 3.72 -11.11
N VAL A 130 8.17 4.85 -11.74
CA VAL A 130 7.23 4.89 -12.87
C VAL A 130 7.99 5.06 -14.18
N VAL A 131 8.06 3.99 -14.98
CA VAL A 131 8.56 4.02 -16.35
C VAL A 131 7.40 4.37 -17.27
N ARG A 132 7.45 5.58 -17.86
CA ARG A 132 6.36 6.12 -18.68
C ARG A 132 6.54 6.00 -20.19
N ASP A 133 7.75 5.69 -20.63
CA ASP A 133 8.07 5.57 -22.05
C ASP A 133 7.98 4.11 -22.47
N ALA A 134 7.20 3.82 -23.51
CA ALA A 134 6.95 2.46 -23.97
C ALA A 134 8.23 1.77 -24.50
N ALA A 135 9.18 2.53 -25.06
CA ALA A 135 10.46 1.98 -25.49
C ALA A 135 11.33 1.60 -24.29
N ASP A 136 11.30 2.40 -23.21
CA ASP A 136 11.93 2.02 -21.95
C ASP A 136 11.27 0.79 -21.32
N VAL A 137 9.93 0.71 -21.29
CA VAL A 137 9.23 -0.50 -20.81
C VAL A 137 9.69 -1.74 -21.59
N ARG A 138 9.78 -1.64 -22.92
CA ARG A 138 10.31 -2.71 -23.76
C ARG A 138 11.78 -3.02 -23.45
N ARG A 139 12.60 -2.02 -23.15
CA ARG A 139 13.99 -2.21 -22.72
C ARG A 139 14.08 -3.01 -21.41
N TYR A 140 13.25 -2.68 -20.41
CA TYR A 140 13.18 -3.45 -19.16
C TYR A 140 12.71 -4.90 -19.39
N ALA A 141 11.70 -5.11 -20.24
CA ALA A 141 11.28 -6.44 -20.65
C ALA A 141 12.45 -7.23 -21.29
N GLY A 142 13.24 -6.59 -22.15
CA GLY A 142 14.44 -7.18 -22.75
C GLY A 142 15.48 -7.60 -21.71
N MET A 143 15.73 -6.77 -20.69
CA MET A 143 16.63 -7.13 -19.57
C MET A 143 16.13 -8.36 -18.80
N THR A 144 14.82 -8.49 -18.60
CA THR A 144 14.25 -9.71 -18.02
C THR A 144 14.48 -10.94 -18.91
N VAL A 145 14.35 -10.80 -20.23
CA VAL A 145 14.63 -11.89 -21.18
C VAL A 145 16.11 -12.27 -21.18
N ASP A 146 17.02 -11.32 -21.07
CA ASP A 146 18.46 -11.59 -20.95
C ASP A 146 18.78 -12.36 -19.66
N TRP A 147 18.13 -12.01 -18.54
CA TRP A 147 18.21 -12.80 -17.31
C TRP A 147 17.65 -14.21 -17.49
N MET A 148 16.54 -14.38 -18.20
CA MET A 148 15.99 -15.71 -18.51
C MET A 148 16.96 -16.56 -19.34
N ARG A 149 17.65 -15.97 -20.33
CA ARG A 149 18.71 -16.66 -21.10
C ARG A 149 19.84 -17.14 -20.18
N PHE A 150 20.27 -16.28 -19.26
CA PHE A 150 21.28 -16.64 -18.27
C PHE A 150 20.81 -17.82 -17.40
N MET A 151 19.58 -17.77 -16.88
CA MET A 151 19.04 -18.82 -16.02
C MET A 151 18.91 -20.18 -16.73
N LEU A 152 18.48 -20.19 -18.00
CA LEU A 152 18.40 -21.41 -18.80
C LEU A 152 19.78 -22.06 -19.00
N LYS A 153 20.82 -21.24 -19.11
CA LYS A 153 22.19 -21.71 -19.32
C LYS A 153 22.84 -22.20 -18.02
N GLU A 154 22.77 -21.41 -16.96
CA GLU A 154 23.55 -21.64 -15.73
C GLU A 154 22.78 -22.45 -14.68
N HIS A 155 21.44 -22.42 -14.72
CA HIS A 155 20.58 -23.01 -13.69
C HIS A 155 19.39 -23.79 -14.26
N PRO A 156 19.61 -24.74 -15.20
CA PRO A 156 18.53 -25.43 -15.90
C PRO A 156 17.57 -26.18 -14.96
N ALA A 157 18.08 -26.75 -13.85
CA ALA A 157 17.25 -27.45 -12.87
C ALA A 157 16.33 -26.53 -12.05
N ILE A 158 16.67 -25.23 -11.92
CA ILE A 158 15.83 -24.26 -11.19
C ILE A 158 14.66 -23.79 -12.06
N VAL A 159 14.85 -23.76 -13.37
CA VAL A 159 13.86 -23.22 -14.32
C VAL A 159 13.02 -24.30 -14.99
N GLU A 160 13.23 -25.56 -14.63
CA GLU A 160 12.40 -26.68 -15.05
C GLU A 160 10.95 -26.45 -14.61
N GLY A 161 10.04 -26.30 -15.58
CA GLY A 161 8.62 -26.03 -15.36
C GLY A 161 8.20 -24.54 -15.37
N LEU A 162 9.14 -23.60 -15.46
CA LEU A 162 8.81 -22.16 -15.58
C LEU A 162 8.63 -21.68 -17.02
N HIS A 163 8.90 -22.55 -18.01
CA HIS A 163 8.75 -22.28 -19.45
C HIS A 163 9.45 -21.00 -19.93
N MET A 164 10.60 -20.67 -19.33
CA MET A 164 11.40 -19.50 -19.72
C MET A 164 11.91 -19.61 -21.17
N ASP A 165 12.15 -20.82 -21.65
CA ASP A 165 12.51 -21.13 -23.03
C ASP A 165 11.46 -20.62 -24.03
N LEU A 166 10.17 -20.80 -23.71
CA LEU A 166 9.06 -20.31 -24.54
C LEU A 166 8.98 -18.78 -24.55
N VAL A 167 9.31 -18.14 -23.43
CA VAL A 167 9.34 -16.67 -23.33
C VAL A 167 10.49 -16.09 -24.16
N VAL A 168 11.69 -16.68 -24.06
CA VAL A 168 12.86 -16.28 -24.85
C VAL A 168 12.60 -16.46 -26.34
N LYS A 169 12.05 -17.62 -26.75
CA LYS A 169 11.69 -17.88 -28.14
C LYS A 169 10.68 -16.86 -28.67
N ALA A 170 9.62 -16.57 -27.92
CA ALA A 170 8.62 -15.59 -28.33
C ALA A 170 9.25 -14.19 -28.49
N TRP A 171 10.19 -13.82 -27.63
CA TRP A 171 10.91 -12.55 -27.74
C TRP A 171 11.75 -12.45 -29.03
N GLU A 172 12.43 -13.54 -29.40
CA GLU A 172 13.22 -13.63 -30.64
C GLU A 172 12.35 -13.52 -31.90
N GLU A 173 11.10 -13.97 -31.80
CA GLU A 173 10.06 -13.79 -32.82
C GLU A 173 9.41 -12.38 -32.78
N GLY A 174 9.88 -11.49 -31.90
CA GLY A 174 9.40 -10.11 -31.77
C GLY A 174 8.19 -9.94 -30.85
N ALA A 175 7.74 -10.98 -30.15
CA ALA A 175 6.60 -10.94 -29.25
C ALA A 175 7.02 -10.80 -27.79
N ASP A 176 6.72 -9.63 -27.19
CA ASP A 176 6.92 -9.40 -25.76
C ASP A 176 5.88 -10.18 -24.92
N ARG A 177 6.35 -11.15 -24.13
CA ARG A 177 5.53 -11.92 -23.17
C ARG A 177 5.69 -11.47 -21.72
N VAL A 178 6.66 -10.60 -21.44
CA VAL A 178 6.97 -10.07 -20.11
C VAL A 178 6.04 -8.90 -19.79
N CYS A 179 6.18 -7.79 -20.52
CA CYS A 179 5.37 -6.58 -20.32
C CYS A 179 4.20 -6.48 -21.31
N ARG A 180 4.21 -7.27 -22.38
CA ARG A 180 3.11 -7.44 -23.36
C ARG A 180 2.70 -6.13 -24.02
N GLY A 181 3.67 -5.25 -24.27
CA GLY A 181 3.42 -3.94 -24.87
C GLY A 181 2.63 -2.99 -23.98
N ALA A 182 2.67 -3.16 -22.66
CA ALA A 182 2.13 -2.17 -21.74
C ALA A 182 2.79 -0.80 -21.97
N PRO A 183 2.02 0.31 -22.01
CA PRO A 183 2.58 1.63 -22.25
C PRO A 183 3.43 2.15 -21.08
N HIS A 184 3.15 1.64 -19.87
CA HIS A 184 3.78 2.06 -18.62
C HIS A 184 4.10 0.85 -17.75
N LEU A 185 5.16 0.96 -16.96
CA LEU A 185 5.55 -0.01 -15.94
C LEU A 185 5.73 0.71 -14.61
N ILE A 186 5.14 0.15 -13.55
CA ILE A 186 5.32 0.61 -12.17
C ILE A 186 6.08 -0.50 -11.45
N LEU A 187 7.24 -0.15 -10.89
CA LEU A 187 8.09 -1.03 -10.08
C LEU A 187 8.06 -0.57 -8.62
#